data_AF-A0A2V9TL64-F1
#
_entry.id   AF-A0A2V9TL64-F1
#
_cell.length_a   1.000
_cell.length_b   1.000
_cell.length_c   1.000
_cell.angle_alpha   90.00
_cell.angle_beta   90.00
_cell.angle_gamma   90.00
#
_symmetry.space_group_name_H-M   'P 1'
#
loop_
_entity.id
_entity.type
_entity.pdbx_description
1 polymer ?
#
loop_
_entity_poly.entity_id
_entity_poly.type
_entity_poly.pdbx_seq_one_letter_code
_entity_poly.pdbx_strand_id
1 'polypeptide(L)'
;MTKKQILLYGLAAVVLAVLVYMQFRTWRNFDWPTFWSQTDEVNKSHIFHAIALIYLAYVMRAIRWKIFLRPVRPRASAWGLVAPTLIGFTGLAMLGRPGELIRPYLIARRENLSFSSQLAAWAVERIFDIGAFTFLLLLTVFFARAPRRLADYHSLREAGLVLTALSVGLTLAAIAVARSGEALANWVERRFSHLAANLGHRIALRIREFRSGLDTIHDPASLLMLIGVSVLMWCVIAVAYKEVTHSYGADSLEIPQTQVLLLMGSSMVGSLIQLPGVGGGSQLATIAALQHLF
;
A
#
# COMPACT_ATOMS: atom_id res chain seq x y z
N MET A 1 -23.61 22.44 -15.46
CA MET A 1 -22.62 22.29 -14.38
C MET A 1 -22.90 23.35 -13.33
N THR A 2 -22.88 22.99 -12.04
CA THR A 2 -23.10 23.97 -10.96
C THR A 2 -21.87 24.86 -10.76
N LYS A 3 -22.03 26.10 -10.28
CA LYS A 3 -20.90 27.04 -10.01
C LYS A 3 -19.79 26.38 -9.15
N LYS A 4 -20.18 25.50 -8.21
CA LYS A 4 -19.25 24.72 -7.38
C LYS A 4 -18.42 23.71 -8.18
N GLN A 5 -19.02 23.04 -9.17
CA GLN A 5 -18.29 22.12 -10.05
C GLN A 5 -17.27 22.85 -10.92
N ILE A 6 -17.63 24.03 -11.44
CA ILE A 6 -16.71 24.84 -12.27
C ILE A 6 -15.50 25.30 -11.44
N LEU A 7 -15.73 25.78 -10.21
CA LEU A 7 -14.64 26.13 -9.28
C LEU A 7 -13.74 24.94 -8.96
N LEU A 8 -14.34 23.76 -8.72
CA LEU A 8 -13.59 22.56 -8.37
C LEU A 8 -12.74 22.05 -9.54
N TYR A 9 -13.29 22.06 -10.76
CA TYR A 9 -12.54 21.71 -11.97
C TYR A 9 -11.48 22.76 -12.32
N GLY A 10 -11.75 24.05 -12.11
CA GLY A 10 -10.78 25.11 -12.26
C GLY A 10 -9.59 24.95 -11.31
N LEU A 11 -9.86 24.68 -10.02
CA LEU A 11 -8.83 24.41 -9.04
C LEU A 11 -8.02 23.16 -9.39
N ALA A 12 -8.68 22.07 -9.77
CA ALA A 12 -8.01 20.84 -10.20
C ALA A 12 -7.11 21.08 -11.41
N ALA A 13 -7.57 21.83 -12.40
CA ALA A 13 -6.79 22.19 -13.59
C ALA A 13 -5.57 23.04 -13.25
N VAL A 14 -5.71 24.02 -12.35
CA VAL A 14 -4.58 24.84 -11.87
C VAL A 14 -3.55 23.98 -11.14
N VAL A 15 -3.99 23.10 -10.24
CA VAL A 15 -3.08 22.17 -9.55
C VAL A 15 -2.34 21.28 -10.55
N LEU A 16 -3.05 20.72 -11.53
CA LEU A 16 -2.44 19.90 -12.58
C LEU A 16 -1.43 20.69 -13.42
N ALA A 17 -1.76 21.93 -13.79
CA ALA A 17 -0.85 22.81 -14.53
C ALA A 17 0.42 23.14 -13.74
N VAL A 18 0.29 23.40 -12.44
CA VAL A 18 1.44 23.63 -11.54
C VAL A 18 2.31 22.37 -11.45
N LEU A 19 1.70 21.19 -11.27
CA LEU A 19 2.43 19.92 -11.20
C LEU A 19 3.19 19.64 -12.51
N VAL A 20 2.54 19.82 -13.66
CA VAL A 20 3.16 19.66 -14.98
C VAL A 20 4.31 20.68 -15.17
N TYR A 21 4.12 21.93 -14.75
CA TYR A 21 5.17 22.95 -14.82
C TYR A 21 6.39 22.59 -13.95
N MET A 22 6.17 22.13 -12.71
CA MET A 22 7.26 21.69 -11.83
C MET A 22 8.02 20.50 -12.43
N GLN A 23 7.30 19.54 -13.02
CA GLN A 23 7.89 18.39 -13.69
C GLN A 23 8.70 18.80 -14.91
N PHE A 24 8.16 19.68 -15.76
CA PHE A 24 8.86 20.20 -16.93
C PHE A 24 10.14 20.96 -16.55
N ARG A 25 10.10 21.78 -15.49
CA ARG A 25 11.28 22.48 -14.98
C ARG A 25 12.37 21.49 -14.53
N THR A 26 11.96 20.39 -13.90
CA THR A 26 12.88 19.34 -13.45
C THR A 26 13.51 18.60 -14.64
N TRP A 27 12.71 18.24 -15.64
CA TRP A 27 13.18 17.56 -16.85
C TRP A 27 14.15 18.39 -17.69
N ARG A 28 14.03 19.72 -17.65
CA ARG A 28 14.93 20.61 -18.39
C ARG A 28 16.35 20.64 -17.83
N ASN A 29 16.50 20.40 -16.52
CA ASN A 29 17.79 20.34 -15.84
C ASN A 29 18.28 18.90 -15.65
N PHE A 30 17.55 17.91 -16.18
CA PHE A 30 17.90 16.51 -16.06
C PHE A 30 18.96 16.14 -17.09
N ASP A 31 20.01 15.46 -16.64
CA ASP A 31 21.12 15.01 -17.50
C ASP A 31 20.71 13.74 -18.26
N TRP A 32 20.00 13.94 -19.37
CA TRP A 32 19.55 12.86 -20.25
C TRP A 32 20.70 11.99 -20.81
N PRO A 33 21.83 12.56 -21.27
CA PRO A 33 22.97 11.74 -21.72
C PRO A 33 23.48 10.76 -20.66
N THR A 34 23.67 11.22 -19.42
CA THR A 34 24.09 10.35 -18.32
C THR A 34 23.04 9.29 -18.02
N PHE A 35 21.74 9.65 -18.02
CA PHE A 35 20.67 8.68 -17.83
C PHE A 35 20.65 7.57 -18.89
N TRP A 36 20.79 7.91 -20.18
CA TRP A 36 20.76 6.92 -21.26
C TRP A 36 21.98 6.00 -21.22
N SER A 37 23.18 6.55 -21.04
CA SER A 37 24.41 5.74 -20.92
C SER A 37 24.33 4.75 -19.74
N GLN A 38 23.88 5.21 -18.57
CA GLN A 38 23.71 4.36 -17.41
C GLN A 38 22.58 3.33 -17.57
N THR A 39 21.55 3.62 -18.37
CA THR A 39 20.42 2.70 -18.63
C THR A 39 20.79 1.61 -19.64
N ASP A 40 21.60 1.93 -20.63
CA ASP A 40 22.02 0.98 -21.66
C ASP A 40 22.97 -0.11 -21.12
N GLU A 41 23.74 0.22 -20.07
CA GLU A 41 24.63 -0.72 -19.37
C GLU A 41 23.90 -1.64 -18.39
N VAL A 42 22.60 -1.44 -18.16
CA VAL A 42 21.83 -2.21 -17.18
C VAL A 42 21.65 -3.66 -17.62
N ASN A 43 21.90 -4.58 -16.70
CA ASN A 43 21.64 -5.99 -16.92
C ASN A 43 20.12 -6.26 -16.96
N LYS A 44 19.61 -6.46 -18.17
CA LYS A 44 18.19 -6.72 -18.48
C LYS A 44 17.63 -7.97 -17.77
N SER A 45 18.48 -8.94 -17.43
CA SER A 45 18.08 -10.15 -16.71
C SER A 45 17.56 -9.80 -15.32
N HIS A 46 18.28 -8.96 -14.57
CA HIS A 46 17.87 -8.52 -13.23
C HIS A 46 16.57 -7.71 -13.26
N ILE A 47 16.40 -6.83 -14.26
CA ILE A 47 15.13 -6.12 -14.46
C ILE A 47 13.98 -7.11 -14.70
N PHE A 48 14.19 -8.11 -15.56
CA PHE A 48 13.16 -9.11 -15.84
C PHE A 48 12.77 -9.91 -14.58
N HIS A 49 13.75 -10.32 -13.77
CA HIS A 49 13.49 -10.98 -12.49
C HIS A 49 12.70 -10.07 -11.54
N ALA A 50 13.07 -8.79 -11.42
CA ALA A 50 12.33 -7.83 -10.61
C ALA A 50 10.86 -7.71 -11.05
N ILE A 51 10.61 -7.62 -12.36
CA ILE A 51 9.25 -7.57 -12.92
C ILE A 51 8.49 -8.86 -12.57
N ALA A 52 9.09 -10.03 -12.79
CA ALA A 52 8.47 -11.31 -12.48
C ALA A 52 8.09 -11.43 -10.99
N LEU A 53 8.96 -10.96 -10.09
CA LEU A 53 8.71 -10.94 -8.64
C LEU A 53 7.55 -10.01 -8.28
N ILE A 54 7.40 -8.85 -8.94
CA ILE A 54 6.26 -7.96 -8.72
C ILE A 54 4.94 -8.61 -9.18
N TYR A 55 4.93 -9.30 -10.32
CA TYR A 55 3.74 -10.04 -10.76
C TYR A 55 3.41 -11.20 -9.82
N LEU A 56 4.43 -11.90 -9.30
CA LEU A 56 4.24 -12.91 -8.26
C LEU A 56 3.62 -12.28 -6.99
N ALA A 57 4.10 -11.12 -6.57
CA ALA A 57 3.53 -10.39 -5.44
C ALA A 57 2.05 -10.02 -5.66
N TYR A 58 1.63 -9.69 -6.90
CA TYR A 58 0.20 -9.48 -7.20
C TYR A 58 -0.63 -10.75 -7.05
N VAL A 59 -0.11 -11.90 -7.45
CA VAL A 59 -0.78 -13.20 -7.24
C VAL A 59 -0.89 -13.49 -5.74
N MET A 60 0.17 -13.25 -4.96
CA MET A 60 0.14 -13.40 -3.51
C MET A 60 -0.90 -12.49 -2.85
N ARG A 61 -1.05 -11.23 -3.32
CA ARG A 61 -2.10 -10.32 -2.87
C ARG A 61 -3.50 -10.85 -3.18
N ALA A 62 -3.70 -11.48 -4.32
CA ALA A 62 -4.98 -12.11 -4.68
C ALA A 62 -5.27 -13.32 -3.79
N ILE A 63 -4.27 -14.17 -3.51
CA ILE A 63 -4.37 -15.30 -2.57
C ILE A 63 -4.73 -14.78 -1.17
N ARG A 64 -4.04 -13.74 -0.68
CA ARG A 64 -4.33 -13.16 0.63
C ARG A 64 -5.74 -12.61 0.71
N TRP A 65 -6.20 -11.91 -0.33
CA TRP A 65 -7.57 -11.40 -0.37
C TRP A 65 -8.61 -12.52 -0.37
N LYS A 66 -8.33 -13.65 -1.04
CA LYS A 66 -9.16 -14.85 -0.93
C LYS A 66 -9.27 -15.33 0.52
N ILE A 67 -8.18 -15.31 1.28
CA ILE A 67 -8.20 -15.72 2.70
C ILE A 67 -9.11 -14.78 3.50
N PHE A 68 -9.05 -13.45 3.30
CA PHE A 68 -9.99 -12.51 3.92
C PHE A 68 -11.45 -12.77 3.53
N LEU A 69 -11.70 -13.20 2.29
CA LEU A 69 -13.05 -13.51 1.81
C LEU A 69 -13.57 -14.87 2.25
N ARG A 70 -12.71 -15.79 2.72
CA ARG A 70 -13.08 -17.17 3.07
C ARG A 70 -14.32 -17.29 3.97
N PRO A 71 -14.54 -16.42 4.98
CA PRO A 71 -15.71 -16.52 5.86
C PRO A 71 -17.03 -16.22 5.16
N VAL A 72 -17.02 -15.28 4.21
CA VAL A 72 -18.24 -14.78 3.53
C VAL A 72 -18.45 -15.47 2.18
N ARG A 73 -17.36 -15.79 1.48
CA ARG A 73 -17.33 -16.44 0.17
C ARG A 73 -16.25 -17.54 0.12
N PRO A 74 -16.49 -18.72 0.72
CA PRO A 74 -15.53 -19.82 0.73
C PRO A 74 -15.13 -20.31 -0.67
N ARG A 75 -16.03 -20.16 -1.65
CA ARG A 75 -15.85 -20.62 -3.04
C ARG A 75 -15.13 -19.61 -3.94
N ALA A 76 -14.77 -18.42 -3.44
CA ALA A 76 -14.05 -17.43 -4.23
C ALA A 76 -12.69 -17.99 -4.69
N SER A 77 -12.38 -17.81 -5.97
CA SER A 77 -11.12 -18.28 -6.57
C SER A 77 -10.05 -17.20 -6.47
N ALA A 78 -8.84 -17.55 -6.03
CA ALA A 78 -7.70 -16.63 -6.01
C ALA A 78 -7.39 -16.13 -7.43
N TRP A 79 -7.47 -17.01 -8.45
CA TRP A 79 -7.29 -16.64 -9.85
C TRP A 79 -8.34 -15.64 -10.33
N GLY A 80 -9.57 -15.74 -9.82
CA GLY A 80 -10.62 -14.76 -10.07
C GLY A 80 -10.31 -13.37 -9.49
N LEU A 81 -9.46 -13.29 -8.48
CA LEU A 81 -9.08 -12.03 -7.82
C LEU A 81 -7.81 -11.38 -8.39
N VAL A 82 -7.06 -12.11 -9.24
CA VAL A 82 -5.85 -11.55 -9.89
C VAL A 82 -6.21 -10.40 -10.81
N ALA A 83 -7.20 -10.56 -11.69
CA ALA A 83 -7.59 -9.50 -12.63
C ALA A 83 -8.07 -8.21 -11.92
N PRO A 84 -8.99 -8.26 -10.94
CA PRO A 84 -9.33 -7.08 -10.12
C PRO A 84 -8.14 -6.47 -9.39
N THR A 85 -7.17 -7.29 -8.96
CA THR A 85 -5.95 -6.81 -8.29
C THR A 85 -5.06 -6.04 -9.25
N LEU A 86 -4.79 -6.58 -10.44
CA LEU A 86 -4.02 -5.90 -11.47
C LEU A 86 -4.68 -4.58 -11.89
N ILE A 87 -5.97 -4.60 -12.22
CA ILE A 87 -6.71 -3.38 -12.60
C ILE A 87 -6.68 -2.34 -11.48
N GLY A 88 -6.79 -2.78 -10.22
CA GLY A 88 -6.68 -1.89 -9.07
C GLY A 88 -5.31 -1.22 -8.94
N PHE A 89 -4.21 -1.96 -9.11
CA PHE A 89 -2.86 -1.40 -9.05
C PHE A 89 -2.54 -0.53 -10.29
N THR A 90 -3.03 -0.88 -11.47
CA THR A 90 -2.98 0.00 -12.64
C THR A 90 -3.75 1.29 -12.38
N GLY A 91 -4.93 1.20 -11.78
CA GLY A 91 -5.72 2.34 -11.35
C GLY A 91 -5.00 3.22 -10.33
N LEU A 92 -4.30 2.64 -9.36
CA LEU A 92 -3.43 3.36 -8.42
C LEU A 92 -2.30 4.08 -9.13
N ALA A 93 -1.62 3.44 -10.09
CA ALA A 93 -0.56 4.07 -10.86
C ALA A 93 -1.05 5.27 -11.67
N MET A 94 -2.24 5.16 -12.28
CA MET A 94 -2.80 6.23 -13.12
C MET A 94 -3.46 7.35 -12.31
N LEU A 95 -4.26 7.01 -11.30
CA LEU A 95 -5.11 7.96 -10.57
C LEU A 95 -4.52 8.36 -9.21
N GLY A 96 -3.37 7.82 -8.81
CA GLY A 96 -2.81 8.02 -7.48
C GLY A 96 -3.68 7.37 -6.40
N ARG A 97 -3.70 7.97 -5.20
CA ARG A 97 -4.37 7.39 -4.03
C ARG A 97 -5.88 7.08 -4.21
N PRO A 98 -6.68 7.89 -4.93
CA PRO A 98 -8.06 7.52 -5.27
C PRO A 98 -8.19 6.18 -5.99
N GLY A 99 -7.17 5.78 -6.77
CA GLY A 99 -7.14 4.52 -7.50
C GLY A 99 -7.08 3.28 -6.61
N GLU A 100 -6.66 3.40 -5.34
CA GLU A 100 -6.65 2.25 -4.40
C GLU A 100 -8.05 1.68 -4.15
N LEU A 101 -9.09 2.50 -4.32
CA LEU A 101 -10.48 2.10 -4.11
C LEU A 101 -11.05 1.28 -5.27
N ILE A 102 -10.38 1.24 -6.42
CA ILE A 102 -10.82 0.48 -7.60
C ILE A 102 -10.83 -1.02 -7.29
N ARG A 103 -9.79 -1.54 -6.64
CA ARG A 103 -9.69 -2.96 -6.27
C ARG A 103 -10.86 -3.43 -5.40
N PRO A 104 -11.13 -2.84 -4.21
CA PRO A 104 -12.25 -3.26 -3.37
C PRO A 104 -13.60 -3.07 -4.06
N TYR A 105 -13.75 -2.04 -4.91
CA TYR A 105 -14.97 -1.85 -5.69
C TYR A 105 -15.22 -2.97 -6.71
N LEU A 106 -14.19 -3.33 -7.50
CA LEU A 106 -14.29 -4.40 -8.49
C LEU A 106 -14.54 -5.76 -7.84
N ILE A 107 -13.87 -6.05 -6.72
CA ILE A 107 -14.08 -7.29 -5.96
C ILE A 107 -15.49 -7.31 -5.36
N ALA A 108 -15.98 -6.20 -4.80
CA ALA A 108 -17.34 -6.10 -4.29
C ALA A 108 -18.38 -6.46 -5.35
N ARG A 109 -18.22 -5.90 -6.57
CA ARG A 109 -19.12 -6.17 -7.68
C ARG A 109 -19.00 -7.61 -8.21
N ARG A 110 -17.78 -8.15 -8.29
CA ARG A 110 -17.53 -9.51 -8.80
C ARG A 110 -18.08 -10.59 -7.85
N GLU A 111 -17.87 -10.43 -6.56
CA GLU A 111 -18.23 -11.44 -5.55
C GLU A 111 -19.62 -11.19 -4.92
N ASN A 112 -20.38 -10.23 -5.45
CA ASN A 112 -21.67 -9.77 -4.92
C ASN A 112 -21.60 -9.50 -3.41
N LEU A 113 -20.67 -8.62 -3.03
CA LEU A 113 -20.44 -8.16 -1.66
C LEU A 113 -20.62 -6.63 -1.60
N SER A 114 -20.84 -6.11 -0.41
CA SER A 114 -20.92 -4.66 -0.22
C SER A 114 -19.53 -4.02 -0.34
N PHE A 115 -19.50 -2.81 -0.90
CA PHE A 115 -18.25 -2.04 -0.98
C PHE A 115 -17.67 -1.76 0.42
N SER A 116 -18.52 -1.47 1.42
CA SER A 116 -18.10 -1.26 2.80
C SER A 116 -17.40 -2.48 3.42
N SER A 117 -17.87 -3.69 3.14
CA SER A 117 -17.19 -4.91 3.58
C SER A 117 -15.81 -5.05 2.91
N GLN A 118 -15.70 -4.72 1.62
CA GLN A 118 -14.41 -4.77 0.92
C GLN A 118 -13.45 -3.65 1.36
N LEU A 119 -13.95 -2.50 1.79
CA LEU A 119 -13.14 -1.47 2.42
C LEU A 119 -12.59 -1.93 3.78
N ALA A 120 -13.37 -2.70 4.54
CA ALA A 120 -12.88 -3.30 5.77
C ALA A 120 -11.76 -4.32 5.50
N ALA A 121 -11.94 -5.21 4.53
CA ALA A 121 -10.89 -6.14 4.10
C ALA A 121 -9.63 -5.41 3.60
N TRP A 122 -9.79 -4.31 2.86
CA TRP A 122 -8.68 -3.43 2.46
C TRP A 122 -7.96 -2.82 3.67
N ALA A 123 -8.69 -2.35 4.67
CA ALA A 123 -8.10 -1.79 5.89
C ALA A 123 -7.32 -2.85 6.68
N VAL A 124 -7.87 -4.06 6.83
CA VAL A 124 -7.17 -5.20 7.45
C VAL A 124 -5.91 -5.56 6.65
N GLU A 125 -5.99 -5.58 5.31
CA GLU A 125 -4.83 -5.75 4.45
C GLU A 125 -3.73 -4.73 4.76
N ARG A 126 -4.05 -3.45 4.96
CA ARG A 126 -3.07 -2.42 5.33
C ARG A 126 -2.40 -2.69 6.69
N ILE A 127 -3.14 -3.20 7.67
CA ILE A 127 -2.58 -3.58 8.98
C ILE A 127 -1.53 -4.69 8.81
N PHE A 128 -1.85 -5.73 8.04
CA PHE A 128 -0.90 -6.80 7.72
C PHE A 128 0.29 -6.31 6.90
N ASP A 129 0.07 -5.39 5.96
CA ASP A 129 1.15 -4.81 5.16
C ASP A 129 2.14 -4.03 6.05
N ILE A 130 1.64 -3.15 6.92
CA ILE A 130 2.48 -2.39 7.86
C ILE A 130 3.15 -3.34 8.87
N GLY A 131 2.41 -4.30 9.41
CA GLY A 131 2.93 -5.26 10.40
C GLY A 131 4.04 -6.15 9.83
N ALA A 132 3.86 -6.69 8.62
CA ALA A 132 4.86 -7.51 7.95
C ALA A 132 6.12 -6.71 7.61
N PHE A 133 5.97 -5.48 7.08
CA PHE A 133 7.10 -4.61 6.83
C PHE A 133 7.86 -4.26 8.13
N THR A 134 7.13 -3.92 9.19
CA THR A 134 7.69 -3.65 10.53
C THR A 134 8.44 -4.86 11.07
N PHE A 135 7.89 -6.06 10.92
CA PHE A 135 8.55 -7.30 11.34
C PHE A 135 9.89 -7.50 10.61
N LEU A 136 9.93 -7.31 9.29
CA LEU A 136 11.18 -7.41 8.53
C LEU A 136 12.19 -6.34 8.95
N LEU A 137 11.74 -5.11 9.17
CA LEU A 137 12.59 -4.02 9.64
C LEU A 137 13.21 -4.34 11.00
N LEU A 138 12.40 -4.79 11.98
CA LEU A 138 12.90 -5.19 13.30
C LEU A 138 13.85 -6.38 13.21
N LEU A 139 13.56 -7.37 12.36
CA LEU A 139 14.46 -8.50 12.13
C LEU A 139 15.83 -8.01 11.67
N THR A 140 15.89 -7.01 10.78
CA THR A 140 17.18 -6.42 10.38
C THR A 140 17.86 -5.65 11.52
N VAL A 141 17.13 -4.88 12.32
CA VAL A 141 17.70 -4.14 13.45
C VAL A 141 18.29 -5.08 14.52
N PHE A 142 17.63 -6.20 14.82
CA PHE A 142 18.05 -7.11 15.89
C PHE A 142 19.01 -8.22 15.44
N PHE A 143 18.85 -8.77 14.23
CA PHE A 143 19.61 -9.93 13.77
C PHE A 143 20.73 -9.59 12.79
N ALA A 144 20.64 -8.49 12.06
CA ALA A 144 21.72 -8.14 11.16
C ALA A 144 22.89 -7.56 11.96
N ARG A 145 24.03 -8.27 11.92
CA ARG A 145 25.30 -7.81 12.51
C ARG A 145 25.83 -6.52 11.87
N ALA A 146 25.24 -6.08 10.76
CA ALA A 146 25.51 -4.82 10.10
C ALA A 146 24.22 -3.96 10.11
N PRO A 147 24.19 -2.74 10.70
CA PRO A 147 25.34 -1.90 11.09
C PRO A 147 25.13 -1.05 12.38
N ARG A 148 25.85 -1.37 13.46
CA ARG A 148 26.14 -0.38 14.52
C ARG A 148 27.03 0.80 14.03
N ARG A 149 27.38 0.81 12.74
CA ARG A 149 28.24 1.79 12.05
C ARG A 149 27.50 2.70 11.07
N LEU A 150 26.21 2.50 10.78
CA LEU A 150 25.45 3.52 10.04
C LEU A 150 25.15 4.65 11.01
N ALA A 151 25.40 5.89 10.58
CA ALA A 151 25.07 7.10 11.32
C ALA A 151 23.56 7.17 11.69
N ASP A 152 22.71 6.41 10.97
CA ASP A 152 21.25 6.41 11.10
C ASP A 152 20.63 5.23 11.88
N TYR A 153 21.43 4.46 12.65
CA TYR A 153 20.88 3.37 13.47
C TYR A 153 19.79 3.84 14.46
N HIS A 154 19.93 5.07 14.98
CA HIS A 154 18.93 5.68 15.86
C HIS A 154 17.60 5.93 15.11
N SER A 155 17.66 6.57 13.95
CA SER A 155 16.53 6.86 13.07
C SER A 155 15.79 5.59 12.63
N LEU A 156 16.54 4.53 12.33
CA LEU A 156 16.01 3.19 12.03
C LEU A 156 15.20 2.60 13.17
N ARG A 157 15.75 2.68 14.40
CA ARG A 157 15.08 2.18 15.59
C ARG A 157 13.82 2.97 15.91
N GLU A 158 13.87 4.29 15.80
CA GLU A 158 12.71 5.17 15.98
C GLU A 158 11.62 4.86 14.94
N ALA A 159 11.97 4.72 13.67
CA ALA A 159 11.04 4.33 12.62
C ALA A 159 10.38 2.97 12.92
N GLY A 160 11.16 1.98 13.38
CA GLY A 160 10.64 0.68 13.81
C GLY A 160 9.66 0.80 14.98
N LEU A 161 9.94 1.63 15.98
CA LEU A 161 9.05 1.88 17.12
C LEU A 161 7.76 2.57 16.69
N VAL A 162 7.85 3.61 15.85
CA VAL A 162 6.69 4.34 15.33
C VAL A 162 5.79 3.42 14.51
N LEU A 163 6.37 2.61 13.61
CA LEU A 163 5.60 1.67 12.80
C LEU A 163 4.96 0.56 13.66
N THR A 164 5.66 0.11 14.71
CA THR A 164 5.10 -0.84 15.68
C THR A 164 3.90 -0.23 16.41
N ALA A 165 4.05 0.99 16.94
CA ALA A 165 2.98 1.70 17.62
C ALA A 165 1.78 1.93 16.69
N LEU A 166 2.02 2.28 15.43
CA LEU A 166 0.99 2.44 14.40
C LEU A 166 0.28 1.11 14.12
N SER A 167 1.02 0.02 13.90
CA SER A 167 0.44 -1.30 13.63
C SER A 167 -0.41 -1.80 14.79
N VAL A 168 0.07 -1.66 16.03
CA VAL A 168 -0.68 -2.00 17.25
C VAL A 168 -1.92 -1.11 17.39
N GLY A 169 -1.78 0.21 17.22
CA GLY A 169 -2.89 1.15 17.29
C GLY A 169 -3.99 0.86 16.28
N LEU A 170 -3.63 0.58 15.01
CA LEU A 170 -4.58 0.18 13.98
C LEU A 170 -5.26 -1.16 14.29
N THR A 171 -4.52 -2.13 14.83
CA THR A 171 -5.06 -3.42 15.24
C THR A 171 -6.07 -3.26 16.38
N LEU A 172 -5.74 -2.48 17.41
CA LEU A 172 -6.64 -2.17 18.52
C LEU A 172 -7.89 -1.42 18.04
N ALA A 173 -7.73 -0.47 17.12
CA ALA A 173 -8.85 0.24 16.51
C ALA A 173 -9.76 -0.73 15.72
N ALA A 174 -9.19 -1.64 14.93
CA ALA A 174 -9.95 -2.66 14.22
C ALA A 174 -10.72 -3.59 15.17
N ILE A 175 -10.09 -4.03 16.27
CA ILE A 175 -10.75 -4.84 17.31
C ILE A 175 -11.88 -4.06 17.99
N ALA A 176 -11.65 -2.79 18.32
CA ALA A 176 -12.66 -1.92 18.93
C ALA A 176 -13.88 -1.74 18.01
N VAL A 177 -13.68 -1.53 16.71
CA VAL A 177 -14.76 -1.43 15.72
C VAL A 177 -15.46 -2.79 15.53
N ALA A 178 -14.73 -3.90 15.53
CA ALA A 178 -15.32 -5.23 15.41
C ALA A 178 -16.25 -5.57 16.60
N ARG A 179 -15.83 -5.22 17.82
CA ARG A 179 -16.59 -5.48 19.06
C ARG A 179 -17.73 -4.47 19.29
N SER A 180 -17.48 -3.18 19.07
CA SER A 180 -18.42 -2.11 19.39
C SER A 180 -19.20 -1.57 18.18
N GLY A 181 -18.95 -2.09 16.98
CA GLY A 181 -19.57 -1.60 15.74
C GLY A 181 -21.10 -1.70 15.73
N GLU A 182 -21.67 -2.68 16.43
CA GLU A 182 -23.12 -2.80 16.57
C GLU A 182 -23.71 -1.67 17.44
N ALA A 183 -23.05 -1.36 18.55
CA ALA A 183 -23.42 -0.25 19.42
C ALA A 183 -23.27 1.09 18.71
N LEU A 184 -22.21 1.26 17.91
CA LEU A 184 -21.99 2.45 17.08
C LEU A 184 -23.07 2.60 16.01
N ALA A 185 -23.40 1.53 15.29
CA ALA A 185 -24.47 1.54 14.29
C ALA A 185 -25.82 1.94 14.91
N ASN A 186 -26.16 1.36 16.06
CA ASN A 186 -27.40 1.67 16.79
C ASN A 186 -27.41 3.09 17.34
N TRP A 187 -26.29 3.61 17.81
CA TRP A 187 -26.17 5.00 18.26
C TRP A 187 -26.37 5.99 17.11
N VAL A 188 -25.73 5.74 15.96
CA VAL A 188 -25.89 6.57 14.75
C VAL A 188 -27.34 6.54 14.27
N GLU A 189 -27.97 5.37 14.24
CA GLU A 189 -29.37 5.21 13.83
C GLU A 189 -30.30 6.03 14.72
N ARG A 190 -30.12 5.98 16.06
CA ARG A 190 -30.91 6.76 17.02
C ARG A 190 -30.63 8.26 16.95
N ARG A 191 -29.39 8.67 16.74
CA ARG A 191 -29.00 10.10 16.76
C ARG A 191 -29.41 10.86 15.50
N PHE A 192 -29.45 10.16 14.36
CA PHE A 192 -29.74 10.74 13.04
C PHE A 192 -31.10 10.34 12.45
N SER A 193 -31.90 9.55 13.18
CA SER A 193 -33.29 9.24 12.81
C SER A 193 -34.14 10.49 12.54
N HIS A 194 -33.85 11.58 13.27
CA HIS A 194 -34.59 12.85 13.18
C HIS A 194 -34.18 13.75 12.00
N LEU A 195 -32.99 13.58 11.43
CA LEU A 195 -32.43 14.51 10.42
C LEU A 195 -32.72 14.11 8.97
N ALA A 196 -33.11 12.86 8.74
CA ALA A 196 -33.75 12.37 7.51
C ALA A 196 -34.08 10.89 7.75
N ALA A 197 -35.35 10.49 7.60
CA ALA A 197 -35.84 9.14 7.91
C ALA A 197 -35.02 7.98 7.29
N ASN A 198 -34.28 8.24 6.21
CA ASN A 198 -33.46 7.25 5.50
C ASN A 198 -31.95 7.38 5.70
N LEU A 199 -31.43 8.48 6.27
CA LEU A 199 -29.98 8.72 6.31
C LEU A 199 -29.32 7.94 7.44
N GLY A 200 -29.89 8.00 8.66
CA GLY A 200 -29.36 7.27 9.82
C GLY A 200 -29.32 5.76 9.58
N HIS A 201 -30.39 5.20 9.01
CA HIS A 201 -30.48 3.78 8.68
C HIS A 201 -29.45 3.37 7.60
N ARG A 202 -29.25 4.17 6.55
CA ARG A 202 -28.24 3.90 5.52
C ARG A 202 -26.82 3.91 6.07
N ILE A 203 -26.49 4.85 6.95
CA ILE A 203 -25.16 4.92 7.57
C ILE A 203 -24.96 3.74 8.53
N ALA A 204 -25.96 3.42 9.35
CA ALA A 204 -25.92 2.26 10.24
C ALA A 204 -25.70 0.95 9.47
N LEU A 205 -26.39 0.76 8.34
CA LEU A 205 -26.20 -0.40 7.47
C LEU A 205 -24.74 -0.49 6.97
N ARG A 206 -24.16 0.63 6.52
CA ARG A 206 -22.75 0.68 6.07
C ARG A 206 -21.76 0.35 7.19
N ILE A 207 -22.04 0.78 8.42
CA ILE A 207 -21.23 0.44 9.60
C ILE A 207 -21.32 -1.06 9.90
N ARG A 208 -22.52 -1.66 9.84
CA ARG A 208 -22.71 -3.11 10.04
C ARG A 208 -22.02 -3.91 8.93
N GLU A 209 -22.10 -3.48 7.68
CA GLU A 209 -21.39 -4.08 6.54
C GLU A 209 -19.86 -4.00 6.71
N PHE A 210 -19.33 -2.85 7.17
CA PHE A 210 -17.91 -2.68 7.45
C PHE A 210 -17.45 -3.58 8.62
N ARG A 211 -18.23 -3.62 9.71
CA ARG A 211 -17.99 -4.53 10.84
C ARG A 211 -17.92 -5.99 10.39
N SER A 212 -18.89 -6.44 9.58
CA SER A 212 -18.89 -7.81 9.03
C SER A 212 -17.65 -8.09 8.18
N GLY A 213 -17.10 -7.09 7.49
CA GLY A 213 -15.85 -7.22 6.74
C GLY A 213 -14.57 -7.07 7.59
N LEU A 214 -14.66 -6.67 8.86
CA LEU A 214 -13.53 -6.75 9.80
C LEU A 214 -13.41 -8.13 10.44
N ASP A 215 -14.54 -8.82 10.58
CA ASP A 215 -14.59 -10.21 11.03
C ASP A 215 -14.10 -11.13 9.89
N THR A 216 -12.79 -11.08 9.62
CA THR A 216 -12.11 -11.77 8.52
C THR A 216 -11.22 -12.91 8.99
N ILE A 217 -10.95 -12.98 10.31
CA ILE A 217 -10.02 -13.92 10.92
C ILE A 217 -10.76 -14.71 11.99
N HIS A 218 -11.29 -15.88 11.60
CA HIS A 218 -12.07 -16.73 12.51
C HIS A 218 -11.26 -17.85 13.14
N ASP A 219 -10.15 -18.25 12.52
CA ASP A 219 -9.32 -19.36 12.99
C ASP A 219 -7.82 -19.01 13.03
N PRO A 220 -7.07 -19.55 14.02
CA PRO A 220 -5.63 -19.30 14.14
C PRO A 220 -4.81 -19.73 12.92
N ALA A 221 -5.27 -20.74 12.17
CA ALA A 221 -4.59 -21.17 10.96
C ALA A 221 -4.73 -20.12 9.85
N SER A 222 -5.90 -19.51 9.66
CA SER A 222 -6.10 -18.38 8.75
C SER A 222 -5.27 -17.17 9.16
N LEU A 223 -5.14 -16.88 10.46
CA LEU A 223 -4.21 -15.85 10.93
C LEU A 223 -2.75 -16.15 10.55
N LEU A 224 -2.29 -17.37 10.79
CA LEU A 224 -0.92 -17.80 10.45
C LEU A 224 -0.68 -17.71 8.95
N MET A 225 -1.64 -18.14 8.13
CA MET A 225 -1.57 -18.01 6.66
C MET A 225 -1.49 -16.55 6.23
N LEU A 226 -2.29 -15.65 6.82
CA LEU A 226 -2.26 -14.22 6.52
C LEU A 226 -0.92 -13.58 6.87
N ILE A 227 -0.36 -13.90 8.04
CA ILE A 227 0.97 -13.45 8.46
C ILE A 227 2.02 -13.99 7.49
N GLY A 228 2.03 -15.29 7.23
CA GLY A 228 3.00 -15.95 6.36
C GLY A 228 2.99 -15.40 4.94
N VAL A 229 1.81 -15.25 4.33
CA VAL A 229 1.68 -14.67 2.98
C VAL A 229 2.12 -13.20 2.97
N SER A 230 1.81 -12.42 4.02
CA SER A 230 2.20 -11.01 4.07
C SER A 230 3.71 -10.84 4.23
N VAL A 231 4.35 -11.60 5.12
CA VAL A 231 5.82 -11.58 5.29
C VAL A 231 6.51 -12.05 4.02
N LEU A 232 6.08 -13.17 3.44
CA LEU A 232 6.68 -13.70 2.22
C LEU A 232 6.54 -12.70 1.05
N MET A 233 5.39 -12.04 0.92
CA MET A 233 5.16 -11.04 -0.12
C MET A 233 6.12 -9.86 0.03
N TRP A 234 6.33 -9.36 1.25
CA TRP A 234 7.28 -8.29 1.49
C TRP A 234 8.73 -8.73 1.27
N CYS A 235 9.10 -9.98 1.57
CA CYS A 235 10.39 -10.55 1.18
C CYS A 235 10.55 -10.56 -0.35
N VAL A 236 9.54 -10.98 -1.10
CA VAL A 236 9.54 -10.97 -2.57
C VAL A 236 9.73 -9.54 -3.10
N ILE A 237 9.05 -8.55 -2.52
CA ILE A 237 9.24 -7.14 -2.89
C ILE A 237 10.66 -6.67 -2.55
N ALA A 238 11.23 -7.08 -1.41
CA ALA A 238 12.60 -6.73 -1.06
C ALA A 238 13.63 -7.30 -2.04
N VAL A 239 13.43 -8.55 -2.48
CA VAL A 239 14.26 -9.13 -3.55
C VAL A 239 14.08 -8.35 -4.84
N ALA A 240 12.87 -7.96 -5.22
CA ALA A 240 12.65 -7.15 -6.42
C ALA A 240 13.38 -5.80 -6.38
N TYR A 241 13.40 -5.12 -5.22
CA TYR A 241 14.20 -3.90 -5.05
C TYR A 241 15.70 -4.17 -5.23
N LYS A 242 16.20 -5.25 -4.63
CA LYS A 242 17.61 -5.66 -4.75
C LYS A 242 18.01 -6.00 -6.19
N GLU A 243 17.16 -6.69 -6.93
CA GLU A 243 17.38 -6.99 -8.34
C GLU A 243 17.51 -5.70 -9.16
N VAL A 244 16.67 -4.69 -8.89
CA VAL A 244 16.78 -3.39 -9.58
C VAL A 244 18.09 -2.70 -9.25
N THR A 245 18.52 -2.66 -7.99
CA THR A 245 19.78 -1.98 -7.63
C THR A 245 21.00 -2.70 -8.23
N HIS A 246 21.00 -4.03 -8.20
CA HIS A 246 22.05 -4.85 -8.79
C HIS A 246 22.12 -4.76 -10.32
N SER A 247 21.01 -4.43 -10.97
CA SER A 247 20.97 -4.34 -12.44
C SER A 247 21.95 -3.31 -13.00
N TYR A 248 22.25 -2.25 -12.25
CA TYR A 248 23.16 -1.17 -12.65
C TYR A 248 24.65 -1.50 -12.53
N GLY A 249 25.03 -2.65 -11.94
CA GLY A 249 26.42 -3.12 -11.92
C GLY A 249 27.45 -2.23 -11.22
N ALA A 250 27.01 -1.21 -10.46
CA ALA A 250 27.88 -0.33 -9.71
C ALA A 250 28.08 -0.86 -8.28
N ASP A 251 29.32 -0.89 -7.80
CA ASP A 251 29.67 -1.30 -6.43
C ASP A 251 28.92 -0.48 -5.36
N SER A 252 28.59 0.77 -5.65
CA SER A 252 27.79 1.66 -4.80
C SER A 252 26.31 1.26 -4.70
N LEU A 253 25.80 0.46 -5.64
CA LEU A 253 24.42 -0.03 -5.69
C LEU A 253 24.29 -1.50 -5.28
N GLU A 254 25.38 -2.12 -4.82
CA GLU A 254 25.37 -3.39 -4.07
C GLU A 254 24.86 -3.16 -2.64
N ILE A 255 23.65 -2.63 -2.53
CA ILE A 255 23.03 -2.27 -1.26
C ILE A 255 22.86 -3.55 -0.41
N PRO A 256 23.47 -3.62 0.78
CA PRO A 256 23.27 -4.71 1.72
C PRO A 256 21.78 -4.97 1.98
N GLN A 257 21.42 -6.22 2.22
CA GLN A 257 20.03 -6.66 2.39
C GLN A 257 19.26 -5.86 3.47
N THR A 258 19.95 -5.35 4.48
CA THR A 258 19.38 -4.54 5.56
C THR A 258 19.02 -3.12 5.11
N GLN A 259 19.81 -2.57 4.20
CA GLN A 259 19.66 -1.23 3.66
C GLN A 259 18.58 -1.17 2.57
N VAL A 260 18.32 -2.27 1.87
CA VAL A 260 17.18 -2.37 0.94
C VAL A 260 15.85 -2.09 1.65
N LEU A 261 15.69 -2.49 2.91
CA LEU A 261 14.47 -2.20 3.67
C LEU A 261 14.30 -0.71 3.97
N LEU A 262 15.40 0.05 4.13
CA LEU A 262 15.34 1.50 4.26
C LEU A 262 14.83 2.15 2.98
N LEU A 263 15.35 1.72 1.83
CA LEU A 263 14.92 2.19 0.53
C LEU A 263 13.44 1.85 0.26
N MET A 264 13.00 0.65 0.65
CA MET A 264 11.58 0.28 0.58
C MET A 264 10.73 1.11 1.54
N GLY A 265 11.22 1.38 2.74
CA GLY A 265 10.54 2.17 3.75
C GLY A 265 10.33 3.62 3.30
N SER A 266 11.37 4.24 2.73
CA SER A 266 11.26 5.58 2.15
C SER A 266 10.26 5.62 1.00
N SER A 267 10.29 4.63 0.10
CA SER A 267 9.32 4.49 -0.98
C SER A 267 7.88 4.31 -0.46
N MET A 268 7.69 3.51 0.59
CA MET A 268 6.39 3.31 1.23
C MET A 268 5.85 4.60 1.84
N VAL A 269 6.67 5.36 2.57
CA VAL A 269 6.29 6.66 3.13
C VAL A 269 5.98 7.66 2.02
N GLY A 270 6.83 7.71 0.98
CA GLY A 270 6.60 8.53 -0.20
C GLY A 270 5.29 8.21 -0.92
N SER A 271 4.88 6.95 -0.95
CA SER A 271 3.63 6.52 -1.58
C SER A 271 2.36 7.11 -0.94
N LEU A 272 2.46 7.65 0.27
CA LEU A 272 1.36 8.39 0.90
C LEU A 272 0.99 9.64 0.09
N ILE A 273 1.94 10.19 -0.65
CA ILE A 273 1.80 11.38 -1.50
C ILE A 273 1.95 10.96 -2.98
N GLN A 274 1.19 9.94 -3.40
CA GLN A 274 1.17 9.52 -4.81
C GLN A 274 0.28 10.46 -5.63
N LEU A 275 0.89 11.25 -6.52
CA LEU A 275 0.18 12.10 -7.47
C LEU A 275 -0.28 11.30 -8.72
N PRO A 276 -1.48 11.57 -9.26
CA PRO A 276 -1.97 10.94 -10.48
C PRO A 276 -1.00 11.09 -11.66
N GLY A 277 -0.79 10.02 -12.43
CA GLY A 277 -0.04 9.99 -13.69
C GLY A 277 1.48 10.17 -13.59
N VAL A 278 1.98 10.81 -12.53
CA VAL A 278 3.39 11.20 -12.40
C VAL A 278 4.17 10.28 -11.45
N GLY A 279 3.50 9.73 -10.44
CA GLY A 279 4.16 8.87 -9.45
C GLY A 279 5.21 9.59 -8.61
N GLY A 280 4.91 10.78 -8.08
CA GLY A 280 5.93 11.65 -7.46
C GLY A 280 6.46 11.23 -6.09
N GLY A 281 5.59 10.94 -5.11
CA GLY A 281 6.02 10.80 -3.72
C GLY A 281 6.97 9.62 -3.46
N SER A 282 6.65 8.44 -3.99
CA SER A 282 7.51 7.26 -3.85
C SER A 282 8.86 7.44 -4.56
N GLN A 283 8.87 8.04 -5.75
CA GLN A 283 10.09 8.32 -6.52
C GLN A 283 10.98 9.33 -5.81
N LEU A 284 10.43 10.46 -5.37
CA LEU A 284 11.18 11.50 -4.65
C LEU A 284 11.78 10.97 -3.35
N ALA A 285 11.01 10.19 -2.57
CA ALA A 285 11.51 9.60 -1.33
C ALA A 285 12.61 8.55 -1.59
N THR A 286 12.49 7.78 -2.67
CA THR A 286 13.52 6.81 -3.09
C THR A 286 14.79 7.54 -3.53
N ILE A 287 14.68 8.58 -4.36
CA ILE A 287 15.82 9.39 -4.81
C ILE A 287 16.51 10.07 -3.62
N ALA A 288 15.74 10.68 -2.71
CA ALA A 288 16.29 11.31 -1.52
C ALA A 288 17.00 10.30 -0.61
N ALA A 289 16.46 9.08 -0.46
CA ALA A 289 17.13 8.02 0.26
C ALA A 289 18.46 7.61 -0.42
N LEU A 290 18.46 7.45 -1.74
CA LEU A 290 19.68 7.14 -2.51
C LEU A 290 20.74 8.25 -2.47
N GLN A 291 20.36 9.51 -2.32
CA GLN A 291 21.30 10.64 -2.29
C GLN A 291 21.85 10.96 -0.89
N HIS A 292 21.07 10.67 0.16
CA HIS A 292 21.38 11.12 1.51
C HIS A 292 21.68 9.99 2.51
N LEU A 293 21.25 8.75 2.22
CA LEU A 293 21.44 7.60 3.13
C LEU A 293 22.46 6.57 2.60
N PHE A 294 22.79 6.61 1.31
CA PHE A 294 23.72 5.72 0.62
C PHE A 294 24.84 6.53 -0.03
#